data_AF-A0A5E4JBI5-F1
#
_entry.id   AF-A0A5E4JBI5-F1
#
_cell.length_a   1.000
_cell.length_b   1.000
_cell.length_c   1.000
_cell.angle_alpha   90.00
_cell.angle_beta   90.00
_cell.angle_gamma   90.00
#
_symmetry.space_group_name_H-M   'P 1'
#
loop_
_entity.id
_entity.type
_entity.pdbx_description
1 polymer ?
#
loop_
_entity_poly.entity_id
_entity_poly.type
_entity_poly.pdbx_seq_one_letter_code
_entity_poly.pdbx_strand_id
1 'polypeptide(L)' 'MPKSEFLKVGLLAVKKAEKLIMKYYGKTSADLKEDKSPVTLAEIEAEKILIETIKKTFPEHGFI' A
#
# COMPACT_ATOMS: atom_id res chain seq x y z
N MET A 1 11.56 6.72 23.03
CA MET A 1 10.62 7.80 22.63
C MET A 1 9.32 7.17 22.17
N PRO A 2 8.13 7.68 22.55
CA PRO A 2 6.88 7.20 21.98
C PRO A 2 6.84 7.53 20.48
N LYS A 3 6.47 6.54 19.65
CA LYS A 3 6.28 6.77 18.21
C LYS A 3 5.14 7.77 18.00
N SER A 4 5.30 8.71 17.07
CA SER A 4 4.21 9.59 16.64
C SER A 4 3.04 8.77 16.12
N GLU A 5 1.83 9.32 16.20
CA GLU A 5 0.62 8.65 15.71
C GLU A 5 0.71 8.34 14.22
N PHE A 6 1.23 9.27 13.42
CA PHE A 6 1.52 9.05 12.00
C PHE A 6 2.43 7.83 11.78
N LEU A 7 3.52 7.71 12.55
CA LEU A 7 4.43 6.58 12.42
C LEU A 7 3.76 5.25 12.81
N LYS A 8 2.88 5.25 13.82
CA LYS A 8 2.14 4.04 14.22
C LYS A 8 1.20 3.57 13.12
N VAL A 9 0.42 4.49 12.55
CA VAL A 9 -0.55 4.17 11.48
C VAL A 9 0.18 3.78 10.18
N GLY A 10 1.27 4.47 9.84
CA GLY A 10 2.10 4.12 8.67
C GLY A 10 2.68 2.71 8.78
N LEU A 11 3.24 2.35 9.94
CA LEU A 11 3.75 0.99 10.18
C LEU A 11 2.63 -0.06 10.12
N LEU A 12 1.42 0.26 10.60
CA LEU A 12 0.26 -0.63 10.48
C LEU A 12 -0.14 -0.83 9.02
N ALA A 13 -0.18 0.24 8.23
CA ALA A 13 -0.53 0.20 6.82
C ALA A 13 0.47 -0.67 6.03
N VAL A 14 1.78 -0.45 6.23
CA VAL A 14 2.85 -1.23 5.58
C VAL A 14 2.77 -2.71 5.96
N LYS A 15 2.56 -3.05 7.23
CA LYS A 15 2.42 -4.46 7.66
C LYS A 15 1.23 -5.17 7.01
N LYS A 16 0.15 -4.46 6.70
CA LYS A 16 -1.00 -5.06 6.00
C LYS A 16 -0.70 -5.26 4.52
N ALA A 17 -0.08 -4.26 3.88
CA ALA A 17 0.33 -4.33 2.49
C ALA A 17 1.39 -5.43 2.26
N GLU A 18 2.37 -5.57 3.17
CA GLU A 18 3.39 -6.63 3.14
C GLU A 18 2.76 -8.02 3.09
N LYS A 19 1.78 -8.31 3.97
CA LYS A 19 1.07 -9.60 3.97
C LYS A 19 0.38 -9.91 2.66
N LEU A 20 -0.08 -8.88 1.95
CA LEU A 20 -0.68 -9.03 0.64
C LEU A 20 0.39 -9.28 -0.42
N ILE A 21 1.42 -8.45 -0.49
CA ILE A 21 2.52 -8.56 -1.45
C ILE A 21 3.15 -9.95 -1.39
N MET A 22 3.35 -10.49 -0.19
CA MET A 22 3.91 -11.83 0.00
C MET A 22 3.05 -12.96 -0.59
N LYS A 23 1.75 -12.76 -0.83
CA LYS A 23 0.90 -13.75 -1.54
C LYS A 23 1.22 -13.83 -3.03
N TYR A 24 1.73 -12.73 -3.60
CA TYR A 24 2.13 -12.63 -4.99
C TYR A 24 3.61 -12.98 -5.21
N TYR A 25 4.38 -13.16 -4.13
CA TYR A 25 5.80 -13.50 -4.22
C TYR A 25 6.01 -14.83 -4.96
N GLY A 26 6.81 -14.80 -6.02
CA GLY A 26 7.06 -15.95 -6.91
C GLY A 26 5.93 -16.27 -7.90
N LYS A 27 4.84 -15.48 -7.92
CA LYS A 27 3.72 -15.58 -8.87
C LYS A 27 3.36 -14.19 -9.38
N THR A 28 4.27 -13.60 -10.15
CA THR A 28 4.11 -12.23 -10.63
C THR A 28 3.73 -12.21 -12.11
N SER A 29 2.56 -11.62 -12.39
CA SER A 29 2.17 -11.19 -13.72
C SER A 29 2.07 -9.66 -13.70
N ALA A 30 2.62 -9.01 -14.72
CA ALA A 30 2.60 -7.56 -14.86
C ALA A 30 1.67 -7.17 -16.02
N ASP A 31 0.83 -6.18 -15.77
CA ASP A 31 0.11 -5.41 -16.77
C ASP A 31 0.91 -4.14 -17.11
N LEU A 32 0.49 -3.40 -18.14
CA LEU A 32 1.08 -2.11 -18.50
C LEU A 32 0.09 -0.98 -18.20
N LYS A 33 0.57 0.13 -17.64
CA LYS A 33 -0.17 1.39 -17.55
C LYS A 33 -0.25 2.09 -18.92
N GLU A 34 -1.02 3.17 -19.01
CA GLU A 34 -1.14 3.98 -20.25
C GLU A 34 0.20 4.53 -20.75
N ASP A 35 1.11 4.85 -19.83
CA ASP A 35 2.48 5.28 -20.12
C ASP A 35 3.44 4.12 -20.45
N LYS A 36 2.91 2.89 -20.56
CA LYS A 36 3.65 1.64 -20.79
C LYS A 36 4.60 1.24 -19.67
N SER A 37 4.50 1.84 -18.48
CA SER A 37 5.20 1.33 -17.31
C SER A 37 4.55 0.01 -16.84
N PRO A 38 5.35 -0.98 -16.40
CA PRO A 38 4.81 -2.20 -15.82
C PRO A 38 4.14 -1.91 -14.48
N VAL A 39 3.01 -2.56 -14.24
CA VAL A 39 2.29 -2.53 -12.98
C VAL A 39 1.80 -3.92 -12.65
N THR A 40 1.95 -4.34 -11.41
CA THR A 40 1.45 -5.63 -10.93
C THR A 40 0.14 -5.47 -10.17
N LEU A 41 -0.67 -6.53 -10.16
CA LEU A 41 -1.86 -6.58 -9.29
C LEU A 41 -1.47 -6.41 -7.80
N ALA A 42 -0.28 -6.91 -7.42
CA ALA A 42 0.27 -6.76 -6.09
C ALA A 42 0.47 -5.27 -5.70
N GLU A 43 0.98 -4.45 -6.61
CA GLU A 43 1.14 -3.00 -6.40
C GLU A 43 -0.21 -2.30 -6.25
N ILE A 44 -1.15 -2.56 -7.16
CA ILE A 44 -2.49 -1.91 -7.15
C ILE A 44 -3.23 -2.21 -5.85
N GLU A 45 -3.22 -3.47 -5.41
CA GLU A 45 -3.90 -3.86 -4.19
C GLU A 45 -3.16 -3.39 -2.92
N ALA A 46 -1.82 -3.36 -2.93
CA ALA A 46 -1.04 -2.83 -1.82
C ALA A 46 -1.31 -1.33 -1.62
N GLU A 47 -1.36 -0.55 -2.70
CA GLU A 47 -1.67 0.88 -2.67
C GLU A 47 -3.06 1.14 -2.05
N LYS A 48 -4.08 0.38 -2.47
CA LYS A 48 -5.43 0.45 -1.87
C LYS A 48 -5.39 0.20 -0.36
N ILE A 49 -4.68 -0.84 0.10
CA ILE A 49 -4.56 -1.15 1.54
C ILE A 49 -3.90 -0.01 2.32
N LEU A 50 -2.86 0.61 1.75
CA LEU A 50 -2.15 1.74 2.35
C LEU A 50 -3.10 2.92 2.52
N ILE A 51 -3.75 3.35 1.43
CA ILE A 51 -4.66 4.50 1.41
C ILE A 51 -5.83 4.26 2.36
N GLU A 52 -6.49 3.11 2.30
CA GLU A 52 -7.63 2.81 3.17
C GLU A 52 -7.25 2.78 4.64
N THR A 53 -6.07 2.22 4.98
CA THR A 53 -5.63 2.16 6.38
C THR A 53 -5.31 3.54 6.93
N ILE A 54 -4.67 4.40 6.14
CA ILE A 54 -4.32 5.76 6.56
C ILE A 54 -5.58 6.64 6.60
N LYS A 55 -6.45 6.60 5.58
CA LYS A 55 -7.72 7.37 5.54
C LYS A 55 -8.66 7.05 6.69
N LYS A 56 -8.68 5.81 7.18
CA LYS A 56 -9.48 5.43 8.36
C LYS A 56 -9.11 6.22 9.62
N THR A 57 -7.86 6.67 9.74
CA THR A 57 -7.40 7.45 10.89
C THR A 57 -7.25 8.94 10.55
N PHE A 58 -6.89 9.26 9.30
CA PHE A 58 -6.68 10.63 8.82
C PHE A 58 -7.49 10.89 7.55
N PRO A 59 -8.82 11.12 7.67
CA PRO A 59 -9.71 11.26 6.52
C PRO A 59 -9.41 12.49 5.64
N GLU A 60 -8.86 13.55 6.23
CA GLU A 60 -8.54 14.81 5.55
C GLU A 60 -7.18 14.80 4.83
N HIS A 61 -6.40 13.73 4.94
CA HIS A 61 -5.08 13.67 4.30
C HIS A 61 -5.20 13.40 2.79
N GLY A 62 -4.43 14.15 2.00
CA GLY A 62 -4.19 13.86 0.60
C GLY A 62 -3.15 12.75 0.41
N PHE A 63 -3.19 12.08 -0.74
CA PHE A 63 -2.27 11.03 -1.15
C PHE A 63 -1.74 11.35 -2.56
N ILE A 64 -0.51 10.95 -2.85
CA ILE A 64 0.20 11.17 -4.11
C ILE A 64 0.60 9.82 -4.66
#